data_AF-A0A2H1I048-F1
#
_entry.id   AF-A0A2H1I048-F1
#
_cell.length_a   1.000
_cell.length_b   1.000
_cell.length_c   1.000
_cell.angle_alpha   90.00
_cell.angle_beta   90.00
_cell.angle_gamma   90.00
#
_symmetry.space_group_name_H-M   'P 1'
#
loop_
_entity.id
_entity.type
_entity.pdbx_description
1 polymer ?
#
loop_
_entity_poly.entity_id
_entity_poly.type
_entity_poly.pdbx_seq_one_letter_code
_entity_poly.pdbx_strand_id
1 'polypeptide(L)'
;MIVRFAETWRDSTIWARGDAPDPAVMLTLAEAVNRHQALELRYLNSAAIASRRLIHPYGLVAHSDQWYLLAFDTEKNEERTFRVDCIRTV
;
A
#
# COMPACT_ATOMS: atom_id res chain seq x y z
N MET A 1 -12.26 -12.81 -9.58
CA MET A 1 -10.79 -12.84 -9.50
C MET A 1 -10.44 -12.53 -8.06
N ILE A 2 -10.19 -13.58 -7.26
CA ILE A 2 -9.83 -13.44 -5.86
C ILE A 2 -8.36 -13.03 -5.85
N VAL A 3 -8.07 -11.74 -5.62
CA VAL A 3 -6.69 -11.36 -5.29
C VAL A 3 -6.32 -12.21 -4.06
N ARG A 4 -5.20 -12.93 -4.13
CA ARG A 4 -4.72 -13.81 -3.05
C ARG A 4 -4.40 -12.93 -1.84
N PHE A 5 -5.43 -12.70 -1.03
CA PHE A 5 -5.45 -11.77 0.07
C PHE A 5 -4.65 -12.35 1.24
N ALA A 6 -3.51 -11.75 1.53
CA ALA A 6 -2.87 -11.78 2.85
C ALA A 6 -2.36 -13.13 3.42
N GLU A 7 -2.64 -14.28 2.80
CA GLU A 7 -2.38 -15.62 3.37
C GLU A 7 -0.88 -15.91 3.64
N THR A 8 0.03 -15.27 2.90
CA THR A 8 1.48 -15.46 3.05
C THR A 8 2.11 -14.47 4.03
N TRP A 9 1.35 -13.50 4.55
CA TRP A 9 1.86 -12.51 5.51
C TRP A 9 1.78 -13.08 6.93
N ARG A 10 2.66 -14.03 7.23
CA ARG A 10 3.01 -14.32 8.62
C ARG A 10 3.55 -13.01 9.21
N ASP A 11 2.86 -12.52 10.25
CA ASP A 11 3.24 -11.42 11.14
C ASP A 11 4.76 -11.37 11.28
N SER A 12 5.42 -10.65 10.36
CA SER A 12 6.86 -10.59 10.36
C SER A 12 7.17 -9.46 11.31
N THR A 13 7.75 -9.83 12.45
CA THR A 13 8.26 -9.00 13.55
C THR A 13 9.15 -7.81 13.11
N ILE A 14 9.36 -7.63 11.80
CA ILE A 14 10.20 -6.63 11.16
C ILE A 14 9.48 -5.27 11.06
N TRP A 15 8.15 -5.24 11.06
CA TRP A 15 7.38 -3.98 11.10
C TRP A 15 6.58 -3.93 12.40
N ALA A 16 7.24 -3.49 13.47
CA ALA A 16 6.55 -3.13 14.71
C ALA A 16 5.31 -2.30 14.38
N ARG A 17 4.20 -2.59 15.08
CA ARG A 17 2.87 -1.97 14.96
C ARG A 17 2.97 -0.54 14.40
N GLY A 18 2.61 -0.40 13.11
CA GLY A 18 2.68 0.89 12.43
C GLY A 18 1.71 1.85 13.08
N ASP A 19 2.09 3.12 13.19
CA ASP A 19 1.19 4.18 13.64
C ASP A 19 -0.05 4.23 12.73
N ALA A 20 -1.15 4.77 13.24
CA ALA A 20 -2.34 4.98 12.42
C ALA A 20 -1.95 5.79 11.17
N PRO A 21 -2.40 5.38 9.96
CA PRO A 21 -2.00 6.08 8.76
C PRO A 21 -2.49 7.52 8.80
N ASP A 22 -1.64 8.43 8.33
CA ASP A 22 -1.96 9.85 8.26
C ASP A 22 -3.29 10.06 7.49
N PRO A 23 -4.25 10.82 8.04
CA PRO A 23 -5.58 10.95 7.45
C PRO A 23 -5.56 11.62 6.07
N ALA A 24 -4.59 12.50 5.78
CA ALA A 24 -4.45 13.10 4.47
C ALA A 24 -3.94 12.08 3.44
N VAL A 25 -2.99 11.22 3.83
CA VAL A 25 -2.56 10.08 3.00
C VAL A 25 -3.75 9.17 2.71
N MET A 26 -4.54 8.80 3.72
CA MET A 26 -5.73 7.96 3.54
C MET A 26 -6.73 8.58 2.57
N LEU A 27 -7.00 9.88 2.68
CA LEU A 27 -7.92 10.58 1.78
C LEU A 27 -7.42 10.56 0.34
N THR A 28 -6.14 10.88 0.11
CA THR A 28 -5.54 10.86 -1.23
C THR A 28 -5.61 9.47 -1.85
N LEU A 29 -5.32 8.41 -1.08
CA LEU A 29 -5.45 7.05 -1.55
C LEU A 29 -6.90 6.69 -1.90
N ALA A 30 -7.85 7.07 -1.05
CA ALA A 30 -9.27 6.82 -1.29
C ALA A 30 -9.77 7.55 -2.55
N GLU A 31 -9.35 8.79 -2.77
CA GLU A 31 -9.65 9.53 -4.00
C GLU A 31 -9.03 8.87 -5.24
N ALA A 32 -7.77 8.45 -5.17
CA ALA A 32 -7.09 7.79 -6.28
C ALA A 32 -7.77 6.46 -6.66
N VAL A 33 -8.18 5.66 -5.66
CA VAL A 33 -8.98 4.45 -5.86
C VAL A 33 -10.32 4.79 -6.50
N ASN A 34 -11.02 5.81 -5.98
CA ASN A 34 -12.35 6.20 -6.47
C ASN A 34 -12.32 6.68 -7.92
N ARG A 35 -11.26 7.41 -8.31
CA ARG A 35 -11.08 7.92 -9.68
C ARG A 35 -10.35 6.95 -10.61
N HIS A 36 -9.95 5.77 -10.13
CA HIS A 36 -9.08 4.84 -10.85
C HIS A 36 -7.83 5.52 -11.45
N GLN A 37 -7.28 6.47 -10.72
CA GLN A 37 -6.19 7.32 -11.19
C GLN A 37 -4.84 6.72 -10.81
N ALA A 38 -3.89 6.73 -11.75
CA ALA A 38 -2.51 6.38 -11.44
C ALA A 38 -1.96 7.31 -10.36
N LEU A 39 -1.37 6.72 -9.33
CA LEU A 39 -0.78 7.45 -8.21
C LEU A 39 0.70 7.11 -8.14
N GLU A 40 1.50 8.13 -7.90
CA GLU A 40 2.89 7.93 -7.59
C GLU A 40 3.10 8.01 -6.07
N LEU A 41 3.83 7.05 -5.51
CA LEU A 41 4.07 7.01 -4.08
C LEU A 41 5.53 6.74 -3.75
N ARG A 42 5.94 7.19 -2.57
CA ARG A 42 7.22 6.82 -1.95
C ARG A 42 6.96 5.78 -0.88
N TYR A 43 7.48 4.57 -1.09
CA TYR A 43 7.29 3.42 -0.20
C TYR A 43 8.60 3.02 0.46
N LEU A 44 8.58 2.75 1.76
CA LEU A 44 9.67 2.07 2.46
C LEU A 44 9.42 0.57 2.48
N ASN A 45 10.38 -0.21 1.99
CA ASN A 45 10.32 -1.66 2.12
C ASN A 45 10.82 -2.13 3.50
N SER A 46 10.77 -3.45 3.76
CA SER A 46 11.28 -4.07 4.99
C SER A 46 12.77 -3.86 5.25
N ALA A 47 13.56 -3.54 4.22
CA ALA A 47 14.98 -3.21 4.35
C ALA A 47 15.21 -1.70 4.61
N ALA A 48 14.15 -0.93 4.92
CA ALA A 48 14.17 0.52 5.07
C ALA A 48 14.66 1.29 3.84
N ILE A 49 14.58 0.68 2.65
CA ILE A 49 14.96 1.32 1.39
C ILE A 49 13.72 1.99 0.80
N ALA A 50 13.83 3.30 0.56
CA ALA A 50 12.80 4.07 -0.13
C ALA A 50 12.80 3.78 -1.62
N SER A 51 11.62 3.58 -2.19
CA SER A 51 11.42 3.48 -3.64
C SER A 51 10.24 4.35 -4.04
N ARG A 52 10.40 5.06 -5.16
CA ARG A 52 9.29 5.72 -5.85
C ARG A 52 8.60 4.67 -6.72
N ARG A 53 7.27 4.70 -6.78
CA ARG A 53 6.46 3.73 -7.51
C ARG A 53 5.31 4.43 -8.21
N LEU A 54 5.14 4.17 -9.50
CA LEU A 54 3.90 4.52 -10.21
C LEU A 54 2.94 3.32 -10.17
N ILE A 55 1.77 3.52 -9.58
CA ILE A 55 0.81 2.45 -9.33
C ILE A 55 -0.59 2.79 -9.83
N HIS A 56 -1.38 1.77 -10.17
CA HIS A 56 -2.82 1.88 -10.39
C HIS A 56 -3.58 1.27 -9.19
N PRO A 57 -4.12 2.09 -8.29
CA PRO A 57 -4.80 1.61 -7.10
C PRO A 57 -6.20 1.08 -7.40
N TYR A 58 -6.57 0.00 -6.74
CA TYR A 58 -7.85 -0.70 -6.94
C TYR A 58 -8.71 -0.75 -5.68
N GLY A 59 -8.10 -0.71 -4.49
CA GLY A 59 -8.83 -0.79 -3.25
C GLY A 59 -7.97 -0.60 -2.01
N LEU A 60 -8.62 -0.14 -0.94
CA LEU A 60 -8.06 -0.08 0.41
C LEU A 60 -8.73 -1.16 1.26
N VAL A 61 -7.93 -1.90 2.02
CA VAL A 61 -8.42 -2.98 2.89
C VAL A 61 -7.80 -2.85 4.28
N ALA A 62 -8.66 -2.86 5.30
CA ALA A 62 -8.23 -2.95 6.69
C ALA A 62 -8.13 -4.42 7.10
N HIS A 63 -6.96 -4.82 7.62
CA HIS A 63 -6.73 -6.17 8.12
C HIS A 63 -5.71 -6.13 9.27
N SER A 64 -5.95 -6.87 10.35
CA SER A 64 -5.02 -6.99 11.49
C SER A 64 -4.50 -5.65 12.03
N ASP A 65 -5.40 -4.69 12.28
CA ASP A 65 -5.10 -3.33 12.80
C ASP A 65 -4.28 -2.46 11.83
N GLN A 66 -4.17 -2.85 10.56
CA GLN A 66 -3.35 -2.18 9.55
C GLN A 66 -4.15 -1.94 8.26
N TRP A 67 -3.76 -0.90 7.53
CA TRP A 67 -4.34 -0.57 6.23
C TRP A 67 -3.42 -1.00 5.09
N TYR A 68 -4.01 -1.58 4.05
CA TYR A 68 -3.34 -2.06 2.85
C TYR A 68 -3.95 -1.44 1.61
N LEU A 69 -3.10 -1.01 0.68
CA LEU A 69 -3.47 -0.59 -0.66
C LEU A 69 -3.18 -1.71 -1.65
N LEU A 70 -4.20 -2.12 -2.39
CA LEU A 70 -4.09 -3.02 -3.52
C LEU A 70 -3.88 -2.20 -4.77
N ALA A 71 -2.82 -2.49 -5.52
CA ALA A 71 -2.53 -1.77 -6.74
C ALA A 71 -1.69 -2.60 -7.72
N PHE A 72 -1.69 -2.19 -8.97
CA PHE A 72 -0.73 -2.69 -9.96
C PHE A 72 0.45 -1.75 -10.03
N ASP A 73 1.66 -2.29 -9.88
CA ASP A 73 2.92 -1.55 -10.02
C ASP A 73 3.29 -1.54 -11.50
N THR A 74 3.21 -0.37 -12.14
CA THR A 74 3.44 -0.21 -13.57
C THR A 74 4.90 -0.48 -13.94
N GLU A 75 5.84 -0.18 -13.05
CA GLU A 75 7.27 -0.41 -13.30
C GLU A 75 7.65 -1.89 -13.20
N LYS A 76 6.94 -2.65 -12.36
CA LYS A 76 7.15 -4.09 -12.21
C LYS A 76 6.18 -4.95 -13.00
N ASN A 77 5.15 -4.35 -13.58
CA ASN A 77 4.12 -5.02 -14.36
C ASN A 77 3.48 -6.19 -13.60
N GLU A 78 3.19 -5.98 -12.31
CA GLU A 78 2.64 -7.00 -11.41
C GLU A 78 1.68 -6.39 -10.38
N GLU A 79 0.78 -7.22 -9.86
CA GLU A 79 -0.10 -6.86 -8.74
C GLU A 79 0.70 -6.84 -7.43
N ARG A 80 0.58 -5.76 -6.66
CA ARG A 80 1.27 -5.58 -5.38
C ARG A 80 0.33 -5.06 -4.30
N THR A 81 0.67 -5.39 -3.06
CA THR A 81 0.01 -4.87 -1.87
C THR A 81 1.00 -3.99 -1.10
N PHE A 82 0.58 -2.78 -0.76
CA PHE A 82 1.38 -1.80 -0.04
C PHE A 82 0.77 -1.56 1.34
N ARG A 83 1.58 -1.62 2.41
CA ARG A 83 1.16 -1.17 3.73
C ARG A 83 1.08 0.35 3.75
N VAL A 84 -0.05 0.90 4.17
CA VAL A 84 -0.26 2.36 4.15
C VAL A 84 0.66 3.08 5.15
N ASP A 85 0.95 2.47 6.31
CA ASP A 85 1.89 3.04 7.30
C ASP A 85 3.33 3.20 6.77
N CYS A 86 3.69 2.39 5.75
CA CYS A 86 5.00 2.43 5.09
C CYS A 86 5.05 3.42 3.92
N ILE A 87 3.95 4.09 3.60
CA ILE A 87 3.90 5.16 2.60
C ILE A 87 4.40 6.44 3.26
N ARG A 88 5.38 7.09 2.61
CA ARG A 88 5.99 8.34 3.11
C ARG A 88 5.43 9.56 2.42
N THR A 89 5.02 9.42 1.16
CA THR A 89 4.46 10.51 0.35
C THR A 89 3.61 9.90 -0.76
N VAL A 90 2.55 10.61 -1.12
CA VAL A 90 1.61 10.38 -2.22
C VAL A 90 1.48 11.65 -3.05
#